data_AF-A0A0E0QLX1-F1
#
_entry.id   AF-A0A0E0QLX1-F1
#
_cell.length_a   1.000
_cell.length_b   1.000
_cell.length_c   1.000
_cell.angle_alpha   90.00
_cell.angle_beta   90.00
_cell.angle_gamma   90.00
#
_symmetry.space_group_name_H-M   'P 1'
#
loop_
_entity.id
_entity.type
_entity.pdbx_description
1 polymer ?
#
loop_
_entity_poly.entity_id
_entity_poly.type
_entity_poly.pdbx_seq_one_letter_code
_entity_poly.pdbx_strand_id
1 'polypeptide(L)'
;MEKLESLALGRKCVHLTWGNRGAISLEGLGLQVVSNVEEAEFILAHGTEALGLPSGDPLPKSLEELEQVLMLCLEKRLPMVVANPDYVTVEARDLRVMPGTLAAKYESLGGEVKWMGKPDKVIYTSAMSLAGVNPHECITVGDSLHHDIKGANASRVASAFITGGIHATELGLNEIGEIAGEDAIDSLCRKHGSYPTYVLPSFTCSDANIAAFVAKYGAVSDSVY
;
A
#
# COMPACT_ATOMS: atom_id res chain seq x y z
N MET A 1 -10.70 10.05 12.92
CA MET A 1 -11.84 9.12 13.02
C MET A 1 -13.10 9.63 12.33
N GLU A 2 -13.30 10.95 12.17
CA GLU A 2 -14.50 11.51 11.48
C GLU A 2 -14.68 11.11 10.00
N LYS A 3 -13.62 10.70 9.27
CA LYS A 3 -13.74 10.25 7.86
C LYS A 3 -14.17 8.79 7.66
N LEU A 4 -14.38 8.04 8.75
CA LEU A 4 -14.89 6.65 8.68
C LEU A 4 -16.40 6.54 8.95
N GLU A 5 -17.04 7.59 9.49
CA GLU A 5 -18.42 7.51 9.98
C GLU A 5 -19.51 7.75 8.91
N SER A 6 -19.17 8.22 7.70
CA SER A 6 -20.20 8.65 6.73
C SER A 6 -20.68 7.59 5.73
N LEU A 7 -20.24 6.34 5.82
CA LEU A 7 -20.76 5.23 5.02
C LEU A 7 -20.90 4.00 5.90
N ALA A 8 -22.13 3.63 6.24
CA ALA A 8 -22.41 2.30 6.75
C ALA A 8 -22.26 1.30 5.59
N LEU A 9 -21.02 0.91 5.28
CA LEU A 9 -20.66 0.00 4.17
C LEU A 9 -21.22 -1.42 4.32
N GLY A 10 -21.89 -1.73 5.43
CA GLY A 10 -22.27 -3.10 5.77
C GLY A 10 -21.07 -3.93 6.22
N ARG A 11 -21.17 -5.26 6.08
CA ARG A 11 -20.13 -6.22 6.47
C ARG A 11 -19.74 -7.18 5.36
N LYS A 12 -20.52 -7.27 4.28
CA LYS A 12 -20.29 -8.23 3.20
C LYS A 12 -19.45 -7.62 2.09
N CYS A 13 -18.34 -8.25 1.74
CA CYS A 13 -17.45 -7.74 0.68
C CYS A 13 -17.03 -8.80 -0.34
N VAL A 14 -16.88 -8.34 -1.58
CA VAL A 14 -15.96 -8.99 -2.53
C VAL A 14 -14.56 -8.58 -2.13
N HIS A 15 -13.68 -9.54 -1.89
CA HIS A 15 -12.31 -9.29 -1.45
C HIS A 15 -11.33 -9.54 -2.60
N LEU A 16 -10.66 -8.50 -3.09
CA LEU A 16 -9.52 -8.64 -4.01
C LEU A 16 -8.25 -8.78 -3.16
N THR A 17 -7.54 -9.89 -3.31
CA THR A 17 -6.44 -10.28 -2.44
C THR A 17 -5.23 -10.79 -3.23
N TRP A 18 -4.15 -11.07 -2.52
CA TRP A 18 -2.96 -11.75 -3.05
C TRP A 18 -3.22 -13.23 -3.22
N GLY A 19 -2.47 -13.87 -4.12
CA GLY A 19 -2.50 -15.32 -4.30
C GLY A 19 -1.61 -16.00 -3.26
N ASN A 20 -0.50 -16.59 -3.71
CA ASN A 20 0.37 -17.39 -2.85
C ASN A 20 1.33 -16.59 -1.97
N ARG A 21 1.22 -15.26 -1.92
CA ARG A 21 2.14 -14.37 -1.18
C ARG A 21 1.81 -14.22 0.30
N GLY A 22 0.77 -14.90 0.77
CA GLY A 22 0.21 -14.74 2.10
C GLY A 22 -1.12 -14.00 2.03
N ALA A 23 -2.20 -14.68 2.40
CA ALA A 23 -3.48 -14.04 2.59
C ALA A 23 -3.41 -13.14 3.83
N ILE A 24 -3.92 -11.91 3.75
CA ILE A 24 -4.15 -11.12 4.96
C ILE A 24 -5.37 -11.68 5.67
N SER A 25 -5.19 -12.01 6.95
CA SER A 25 -6.31 -12.37 7.82
C SER A 25 -7.24 -11.18 8.00
N LEU A 26 -8.52 -11.39 7.71
CA LEU A 26 -9.60 -10.45 8.02
C LEU A 26 -10.22 -10.73 9.40
N GLU A 27 -9.62 -11.64 10.17
CA GLU A 27 -10.11 -12.01 11.51
C GLU A 27 -10.15 -10.78 12.44
N GLY A 28 -11.21 -10.70 13.25
CA GLY A 28 -11.41 -9.58 14.17
C GLY A 28 -11.97 -8.30 13.52
N LEU A 29 -12.03 -8.20 12.19
CA LEU A 29 -12.63 -7.04 11.50
C LEU A 29 -14.16 -7.10 11.39
N GLY A 30 -14.76 -8.26 11.69
CA GLY A 30 -16.20 -8.47 11.57
C GLY A 30 -16.72 -8.43 10.13
N LEU A 31 -15.83 -8.65 9.16
CA LEU A 31 -16.15 -8.69 7.73
C LEU A 31 -16.57 -10.10 7.31
N GLN A 32 -17.46 -10.17 6.33
CA GLN A 32 -17.92 -11.41 5.69
C GLN A 32 -17.54 -11.37 4.22
N VAL A 33 -16.58 -12.20 3.82
CA VAL A 33 -16.25 -12.36 2.40
C VAL A 33 -17.36 -13.15 1.72
N VAL A 34 -17.85 -12.67 0.57
CA VAL A 34 -18.87 -13.34 -0.24
C VAL A 34 -18.34 -13.66 -1.64
N SER A 35 -18.69 -14.84 -2.17
CA SER A 35 -18.28 -15.26 -3.51
C SER A 35 -19.18 -14.70 -4.62
N ASN A 36 -20.35 -14.17 -4.27
CA ASN A 36 -21.32 -13.62 -5.20
C ASN A 36 -21.39 -12.10 -5.04
N VAL A 37 -21.14 -11.37 -6.14
CA VAL A 37 -21.21 -9.90 -6.19
C VAL A 37 -22.59 -9.39 -5.74
N GLU A 38 -23.66 -10.16 -5.99
CA GLU A 38 -25.02 -9.74 -5.61
C GLU A 38 -25.25 -9.64 -4.10
N GLU A 39 -24.49 -10.40 -3.32
CA GLU A 39 -24.55 -10.41 -1.86
C GLU A 39 -23.63 -9.37 -1.22
N ALA A 40 -22.73 -8.77 -1.99
CA ALA A 40 -21.76 -7.83 -1.49
C ALA A 40 -22.37 -6.44 -1.29
N GLU A 41 -21.85 -5.74 -0.29
CA GLU A 41 -22.21 -4.37 0.06
C GLU A 41 -21.08 -3.39 -0.31
N PHE A 42 -19.85 -3.90 -0.43
CA PHE A 42 -18.68 -3.14 -0.87
C PHE A 42 -17.60 -4.06 -1.46
N ILE A 43 -16.55 -3.47 -2.03
CA ILE A 43 -15.34 -4.16 -2.50
C ILE A 43 -14.23 -3.86 -1.51
N LEU A 44 -13.50 -4.85 -1.02
CA LEU A 44 -12.25 -4.67 -0.29
C LEU A 44 -11.09 -4.99 -1.23
N ALA A 45 -10.34 -3.98 -1.66
CA ALA A 45 -9.17 -4.12 -2.50
C ALA A 45 -7.89 -4.10 -1.65
N HIS A 46 -7.25 -5.26 -1.56
CA HIS A 46 -6.01 -5.47 -0.81
C HIS A 46 -4.91 -6.12 -1.65
N GLY A 47 -5.25 -6.89 -2.68
CA GLY A 47 -4.32 -7.46 -3.65
C GLY A 47 -4.86 -7.51 -5.08
N THR A 48 -4.05 -8.00 -6.01
CA THR A 48 -4.31 -7.96 -7.46
C THR A 48 -4.17 -9.33 -8.14
N GLU A 49 -4.27 -10.43 -7.38
CA GLU A 49 -3.93 -11.78 -7.86
C GLU A 49 -5.02 -12.83 -7.62
N ALA A 50 -6.01 -12.53 -6.79
CA ALA A 50 -7.03 -13.50 -6.38
C ALA A 50 -8.30 -12.81 -5.88
N LEU A 51 -9.39 -13.58 -5.84
CA LEU A 51 -10.56 -13.27 -5.00
C LEU A 51 -10.47 -14.05 -3.69
N GLY A 52 -10.81 -13.42 -2.57
CA GLY A 52 -10.98 -14.13 -1.30
C GLY A 52 -12.25 -14.98 -1.32
N LEU A 53 -12.16 -16.19 -0.78
CA LEU A 53 -13.31 -17.05 -0.51
C LEU A 53 -13.80 -16.87 0.94
N PRO A 54 -15.06 -17.22 1.25
CA PRO A 54 -15.56 -17.25 2.63
C PRO A 54 -14.76 -18.16 3.57
N SER A 55 -14.03 -19.15 3.03
CA SER A 55 -13.12 -20.01 3.80
C SER A 55 -11.84 -19.29 4.26
N GLY A 56 -11.55 -18.11 3.69
CA GLY A 56 -10.28 -17.41 3.85
C GLY A 56 -9.26 -17.73 2.75
N ASP A 57 -9.51 -18.77 1.94
CA ASP A 57 -8.58 -19.17 0.88
C ASP A 57 -8.63 -18.20 -0.31
N PRO A 58 -7.49 -17.95 -0.98
CA PRO A 58 -7.47 -17.22 -2.24
C PRO A 58 -7.93 -18.12 -3.40
N LEU A 59 -8.81 -17.60 -4.25
CA LEU A 59 -9.11 -18.14 -5.57
C LEU A 59 -8.32 -17.34 -6.61
N PRO A 60 -7.26 -17.91 -7.21
CA PRO A 60 -6.41 -17.19 -8.16
C PRO A 60 -7.19 -16.62 -9.34
N LYS A 61 -6.85 -15.39 -9.73
CA LYS A 61 -7.43 -14.65 -10.84
C LYS A 61 -6.38 -13.84 -11.56
N SER A 62 -6.44 -13.83 -12.88
CA SER A 62 -5.71 -12.87 -13.70
C SER A 62 -6.25 -11.45 -13.47
N LEU A 63 -5.45 -10.43 -13.78
CA LEU A 63 -5.90 -9.04 -13.75
C LEU A 63 -7.16 -8.81 -14.59
N GLU A 64 -7.23 -9.42 -15.77
CA GLU A 64 -8.40 -9.32 -16.66
C GLU A 64 -9.66 -9.89 -16.01
N GLU A 65 -9.57 -11.04 -15.35
CA GLU A 65 -10.73 -11.61 -14.63
C GLU A 65 -11.12 -10.75 -13.43
N LEU A 66 -10.17 -10.15 -12.70
CA LEU A 66 -10.48 -9.22 -11.62
C LEU A 66 -11.20 -7.97 -12.15
N GLU A 67 -10.77 -7.44 -13.29
CA GLU A 67 -11.43 -6.32 -13.94
C GLU A 67 -12.86 -6.66 -14.38
N GLN A 68 -13.11 -7.87 -14.87
CA GLN A 68 -14.46 -8.34 -15.19
C GLN A 68 -15.35 -8.36 -13.93
N VAL A 69 -14.82 -8.80 -12.79
CA VAL A 69 -15.53 -8.76 -11.50
C VAL A 69 -15.82 -7.32 -11.07
N LEU A 70 -14.87 -6.40 -11.29
CA LEU A 70 -15.08 -4.97 -11.03
C LEU A 70 -16.21 -4.38 -11.88
N MET A 71 -16.35 -4.79 -13.13
CA MET A 71 -17.48 -4.35 -13.97
C MET A 71 -18.83 -4.77 -13.38
N LEU A 72 -18.95 -6.01 -12.88
CA LEU A 72 -20.15 -6.46 -12.18
C LEU A 72 -20.42 -5.64 -10.91
N CYS A 73 -19.37 -5.33 -10.14
CA CYS A 73 -19.51 -4.51 -8.94
C CYS A 73 -19.92 -3.07 -9.28
N LEU A 74 -19.47 -2.53 -10.42
CA LEU A 74 -19.84 -1.21 -10.91
C LEU A 74 -21.32 -1.12 -11.28
N GLU A 75 -21.87 -2.14 -11.93
CA GLU A 75 -23.31 -2.22 -12.25
C GLU A 75 -24.18 -2.10 -11.00
N LYS A 76 -23.72 -2.71 -9.90
CA LYS A 76 -24.37 -2.66 -8.58
C LYS A 76 -23.99 -1.43 -7.75
N ARG A 77 -23.10 -0.58 -8.26
CA ARG A 77 -22.57 0.64 -7.60
C ARG A 77 -21.97 0.37 -6.23
N LEU A 78 -21.23 -0.74 -6.09
CA LEU A 78 -20.57 -1.07 -4.84
C LEU A 78 -19.41 -0.09 -4.58
N PRO A 79 -19.35 0.58 -3.42
CA PRO A 79 -18.17 1.36 -3.07
C PRO A 79 -16.96 0.44 -2.89
N MET A 80 -15.78 0.88 -3.31
CA MET A 80 -14.52 0.18 -3.11
C MET A 80 -13.74 0.79 -1.95
N VAL A 81 -13.32 -0.03 -0.98
CA VAL A 81 -12.32 0.31 0.02
C VAL A 81 -10.97 -0.24 -0.41
N VAL A 82 -9.99 0.63 -0.54
CA VAL A 82 -8.63 0.26 -0.94
C VAL A 82 -7.74 0.26 0.28
N ALA A 83 -7.32 -0.91 0.75
CA ALA A 83 -6.47 -1.07 1.93
C ALA A 83 -4.97 -0.85 1.61
N ASN A 84 -4.59 -1.04 0.35
CA ASN A 84 -3.26 -0.78 -0.16
C ASN A 84 -3.35 0.19 -1.36
N PRO A 85 -3.10 1.49 -1.15
CA PRO A 85 -3.34 2.52 -2.16
C PRO A 85 -2.22 2.62 -3.21
N ASP A 86 -1.14 1.84 -3.06
CA ASP A 86 -0.04 1.87 -4.00
C ASP A 86 -0.51 1.48 -5.42
N TYR A 87 0.02 2.16 -6.43
CA TYR A 87 -0.30 1.90 -7.84
C TYR A 87 0.57 0.79 -8.42
N VAL A 88 1.87 0.85 -8.09
CA VAL A 88 2.88 -0.09 -8.54
C VAL A 88 3.91 -0.33 -7.43
N THR A 89 4.58 -1.47 -7.50
CA THR A 89 5.77 -1.79 -6.68
C THR A 89 6.88 -2.33 -7.57
N VAL A 90 8.13 -2.26 -7.11
CA VAL A 90 9.29 -2.85 -7.79
C VAL A 90 9.55 -4.23 -7.22
N GLU A 91 9.51 -5.27 -8.06
CA GLU A 91 9.94 -6.62 -7.70
C GLU A 91 10.90 -7.19 -8.74
N ALA A 92 12.09 -7.61 -8.30
CA ALA A 92 13.13 -8.14 -9.19
C ALA A 92 13.43 -7.26 -10.42
N ARG A 93 13.25 -5.93 -10.29
CA ARG A 93 13.38 -4.87 -11.33
C ARG A 93 12.19 -4.68 -12.26
N ASP A 94 11.14 -5.49 -12.15
CA ASP A 94 9.89 -5.29 -12.89
C ASP A 94 8.86 -4.55 -12.05
N LEU A 95 8.09 -3.66 -12.69
CA LEU A 95 6.94 -3.01 -12.06
C LEU A 95 5.77 -3.99 -11.98
N ARG A 96 5.20 -4.14 -10.78
CA ARG A 96 4.00 -4.96 -10.54
C ARG A 96 2.82 -4.09 -10.18
N VAL A 97 1.67 -4.47 -10.72
CA VAL A 97 0.39 -3.79 -10.50
C VAL A 97 -0.07 -4.01 -9.06
N MET A 98 -0.35 -2.92 -8.36
CA MET A 98 -0.84 -2.89 -6.98
C MET A 98 -2.32 -2.47 -6.94
N PRO A 99 -3.04 -2.67 -5.82
CA PRO A 99 -4.50 -2.49 -5.77
C PRO A 99 -4.97 -1.08 -6.11
N GLY A 100 -4.14 -0.06 -5.88
CA GLY A 100 -4.43 1.31 -6.29
C GLY A 100 -4.62 1.46 -7.80
N THR A 101 -3.99 0.63 -8.64
CA THR A 101 -4.23 0.65 -10.09
C THR A 101 -5.64 0.16 -10.45
N LEU A 102 -6.09 -0.93 -9.84
CA LEU A 102 -7.46 -1.42 -10.02
C LEU A 102 -8.48 -0.40 -9.49
N ALA A 103 -8.17 0.25 -8.38
CA ALA A 103 -9.01 1.28 -7.78
C ALA A 103 -9.12 2.54 -8.66
N ALA A 104 -8.00 3.06 -9.18
CA ALA A 104 -8.04 4.18 -10.13
C ALA A 104 -8.84 3.84 -11.39
N LYS A 105 -8.71 2.62 -11.90
CA LYS A 105 -9.54 2.15 -13.01
C LYS A 105 -11.02 2.16 -12.64
N TYR A 106 -11.39 1.59 -11.49
CA TYR A 106 -12.76 1.60 -10.97
C TYR A 106 -13.33 3.02 -10.83
N GLU A 107 -12.55 3.94 -10.27
CA GLU A 107 -12.90 5.36 -10.10
C GLU A 107 -13.11 6.06 -11.45
N SER A 108 -12.22 5.84 -12.43
CA SER A 108 -12.33 6.39 -13.78
C SER A 108 -13.59 5.92 -14.53
N LEU A 109 -14.12 4.76 -14.17
CA LEU A 109 -15.34 4.19 -14.73
C LEU A 109 -16.60 4.69 -13.98
N GLY A 110 -16.44 5.57 -12.99
CA GLY A 110 -17.52 6.17 -12.21
C GLY A 110 -17.84 5.43 -10.90
N GLY A 111 -17.02 4.47 -10.50
CA GLY A 111 -17.15 3.79 -9.21
C GLY A 111 -16.71 4.68 -8.05
N GLU A 112 -17.33 4.51 -6.88
CA GLU A 112 -16.91 5.23 -5.67
C GLU A 112 -15.72 4.51 -5.02
N VAL A 113 -14.63 5.24 -4.74
CA VAL A 113 -13.43 4.68 -4.12
C VAL A 113 -13.08 5.40 -2.83
N LYS A 114 -12.88 4.62 -1.76
CA LYS A 114 -12.35 5.03 -0.47
C LYS A 114 -10.93 4.53 -0.32
N TRP A 115 -9.99 5.44 -0.53
CA TRP A 115 -8.56 5.22 -0.35
C TRP A 115 -8.20 5.18 1.13
N MET A 116 -7.63 4.07 1.60
CA MET A 116 -7.05 3.93 2.93
C MET A 116 -5.54 3.70 2.83
N GLY A 117 -4.78 4.19 3.81
CA GLY A 117 -3.33 4.11 3.83
C GLY A 117 -2.65 5.42 3.43
N LYS A 118 -1.40 5.32 2.98
CA LYS A 118 -0.58 6.47 2.60
C LYS A 118 -1.20 7.19 1.38
N PRO A 119 -1.25 8.53 1.34
CA PRO A 119 -0.56 9.48 2.22
C PRO A 119 -1.41 9.97 3.41
N ASP A 120 -2.53 9.31 3.75
CA ASP A 120 -3.37 9.73 4.87
C ASP A 120 -2.63 9.55 6.22
N LYS A 121 -2.75 10.53 7.12
CA LYS A 121 -2.09 10.52 8.43
C LYS A 121 -2.59 9.41 9.36
N VAL A 122 -3.77 8.83 9.07
CA VAL A 122 -4.35 7.77 9.89
C VAL A 122 -3.38 6.59 10.02
N ILE A 123 -2.75 6.15 8.95
CA ILE A 123 -1.83 4.99 9.01
C ILE A 123 -0.59 5.29 9.85
N TYR A 124 -0.03 6.50 9.73
CA TYR A 124 1.12 6.94 10.52
C TYR A 124 0.77 7.06 12.00
N THR A 125 -0.40 7.64 12.31
CA THR A 125 -0.88 7.79 13.69
C THR A 125 -1.09 6.41 14.35
N SER A 126 -1.71 5.48 13.62
CA SER A 126 -1.90 4.10 14.08
C SER A 126 -0.56 3.39 14.31
N ALA A 127 0.37 3.48 13.37
CA ALA A 127 1.69 2.85 13.49
C ALA A 127 2.48 3.40 14.69
N MET A 128 2.51 4.72 14.88
CA MET A 128 3.16 5.35 16.04
C MET A 128 2.50 4.96 17.36
N SER A 129 1.17 4.88 17.39
CA SER A 129 0.42 4.47 18.59
C SER A 129 0.71 3.01 18.97
N LEU A 130 0.79 2.11 17.97
CA LEU A 130 1.14 0.71 18.18
C LEU A 130 2.57 0.54 18.71
N ALA A 131 3.50 1.33 18.18
CA ALA A 131 4.90 1.31 18.60
C ALA A 131 5.16 2.09 19.90
N GLY A 132 4.20 2.89 20.38
CA GLY A 132 4.36 3.70 21.59
C GLY A 132 5.38 4.83 21.46
N VAL A 133 5.52 5.40 20.26
CA VAL A 133 6.54 6.41 19.92
C VAL A 133 5.93 7.70 19.40
N ASN A 134 6.69 8.79 19.48
CA ASN A 134 6.32 10.10 18.94
C ASN A 134 6.87 10.32 17.52
N PRO A 135 6.31 11.27 16.74
CA PRO A 135 6.78 11.55 15.38
C PRO A 135 8.27 11.82 15.22
N HIS A 136 8.91 12.45 16.22
CA HIS A 136 10.34 12.79 16.19
C HIS A 136 11.26 11.59 16.46
N GLU A 137 10.70 10.45 16.87
CA GLU A 137 11.39 9.18 17.10
C GLU A 137 11.24 8.24 15.88
N CYS A 138 10.53 8.68 14.84
CA CYS A 138 10.21 7.88 13.67
C CYS A 138 10.89 8.42 12.41
N ILE A 139 11.20 7.49 11.50
CA ILE A 139 11.56 7.80 10.12
C ILE A 139 10.72 6.92 9.19
N THR A 140 10.13 7.54 8.17
CA THR A 140 9.47 6.84 7.07
C THR A 140 10.51 6.51 6.01
N VAL A 141 10.62 5.25 5.64
CA VAL A 141 11.49 4.82 4.54
C VAL A 141 10.60 4.35 3.40
N GLY A 142 10.79 4.91 2.21
CA GLY A 142 9.96 4.56 1.06
C GLY A 142 10.44 5.18 -0.24
N ASP A 143 9.93 4.67 -1.34
CA ASP A 143 10.33 5.01 -2.70
C ASP A 143 9.25 5.77 -3.48
N SER A 144 8.10 6.05 -2.85
CA SER A 144 7.03 6.82 -3.47
C SER A 144 6.94 8.23 -2.90
N LEU A 145 7.22 9.23 -3.74
CA LEU A 145 6.94 10.63 -3.39
C LEU A 145 5.45 10.89 -3.19
N HIS A 146 4.56 10.20 -3.93
CA HIS A 146 3.12 10.42 -3.85
C HIS A 146 2.48 9.80 -2.61
N HIS A 147 3.04 8.70 -2.09
CA HIS A 147 2.52 7.98 -0.93
C HIS A 147 3.39 8.19 0.31
N ASP A 148 4.64 7.69 0.29
CA ASP A 148 5.50 7.61 1.47
C ASP A 148 5.94 8.99 1.94
N ILE A 149 6.54 9.78 1.04
CA ILE A 149 7.13 11.07 1.40
C ILE A 149 6.04 12.08 1.68
N LYS A 150 4.97 12.09 0.87
CA LYS A 150 3.79 12.93 1.11
C LYS A 150 3.13 12.62 2.45
N GLY A 151 2.97 11.34 2.78
CA GLY A 151 2.40 10.91 4.06
C GLY A 151 3.30 11.28 5.25
N ALA A 152 4.62 11.14 5.11
CA ALA A 152 5.58 11.55 6.13
C ALA A 152 5.56 13.07 6.35
N ASN A 153 5.56 13.87 5.28
CA ASN A 153 5.43 15.33 5.34
C ASN A 153 4.13 15.74 6.04
N ALA A 154 3.00 15.14 5.65
CA ALA A 154 1.70 15.41 6.27
C ALA A 154 1.69 15.05 7.76
N SER A 155 2.35 13.96 8.14
CA SER A 155 2.42 13.45 9.50
C SER A 155 3.55 14.07 10.35
N ARG A 156 4.37 14.96 9.76
CA ARG A 156 5.54 15.58 10.40
C ARG A 156 6.54 14.55 10.94
N VAL A 157 6.73 13.47 10.19
CA VAL A 157 7.72 12.42 10.45
C VAL A 157 8.89 12.62 9.49
N ALA A 158 10.12 12.39 9.95
CA ALA A 158 11.28 12.41 9.06
C ALA A 158 11.13 11.35 7.96
N SER A 159 11.71 11.57 6.79
CA SER A 159 11.63 10.59 5.70
C SER A 159 12.94 10.37 4.96
N ALA A 160 13.19 9.12 4.59
CA ALA A 160 14.24 8.71 3.68
C ALA A 160 13.62 8.24 2.37
N PHE A 161 13.86 9.00 1.30
CA PHE A 161 13.42 8.68 -0.04
C PHE A 161 14.42 7.76 -0.73
N ILE A 162 13.95 6.60 -1.19
CA ILE A 162 14.76 5.60 -1.87
C ILE A 162 14.66 5.79 -3.39
N THR A 163 15.74 6.26 -4.02
CA THR A 163 15.73 6.62 -5.46
C THR A 163 15.72 5.42 -6.39
N GLY A 164 16.21 4.27 -5.93
CA GLY A 164 16.23 3.01 -6.70
C GLY A 164 14.88 2.28 -6.80
N GLY A 165 13.77 2.88 -6.35
CA GLY A 165 12.43 2.29 -6.42
C GLY A 165 11.59 2.81 -7.58
N ILE A 166 10.28 3.05 -7.38
CA ILE A 166 9.33 3.36 -8.46
C ILE A 166 9.68 4.58 -9.32
N HIS A 167 10.50 5.51 -8.80
CA HIS A 167 10.94 6.71 -9.51
C HIS A 167 12.30 6.57 -10.21
N ALA A 168 12.94 5.40 -10.17
CA ALA A 168 14.28 5.19 -10.72
C ALA A 168 14.40 5.63 -12.18
N THR A 169 13.44 5.25 -13.03
CA THR A 169 13.41 5.65 -14.45
C THR A 169 13.24 7.16 -14.63
N GLU A 170 12.39 7.81 -13.84
CA GLU A 170 12.21 9.28 -13.90
C GLU A 170 13.47 10.03 -13.46
N LEU A 171 14.26 9.41 -12.57
CA LEU A 171 15.54 9.92 -12.10
C LEU A 171 16.71 9.54 -13.03
N GLY A 172 16.46 8.81 -14.12
CA GLY A 172 17.48 8.38 -15.09
C GLY A 172 18.41 7.27 -14.59
N LEU A 173 17.99 6.51 -13.58
CA LEU A 173 18.76 5.40 -13.00
C LEU A 173 18.47 4.08 -13.74
N ASN A 174 19.52 3.31 -13.99
CA ASN A 174 19.47 2.02 -14.69
C ASN A 174 19.99 0.87 -13.80
N GLU A 175 20.81 1.16 -12.79
CA GLU A 175 21.38 0.16 -11.89
C GLU A 175 21.07 0.44 -10.41
N ILE A 176 20.98 -0.63 -9.61
CA ILE A 176 20.77 -0.53 -8.16
C ILE A 176 22.02 0.09 -7.53
N GLY A 177 21.83 1.14 -6.73
CA GLY A 177 22.92 1.82 -6.04
C GLY A 177 23.43 3.07 -6.77
N GLU A 178 22.95 3.35 -7.97
CA GLU A 178 23.25 4.63 -8.63
C GLU A 178 22.66 5.80 -7.83
N ILE A 179 23.43 6.88 -7.78
CA ILE A 179 23.07 8.10 -7.08
C ILE A 179 22.40 9.03 -8.08
N ALA A 180 21.13 9.39 -7.82
CA ALA A 180 20.43 10.38 -8.63
C ALA A 180 21.06 11.77 -8.46
N GLY A 181 21.11 12.53 -9.55
CA GLY A 181 21.57 13.92 -9.51
C GLY A 181 20.61 14.81 -8.71
N GLU A 182 21.16 15.76 -7.95
CA GLU A 182 20.39 16.67 -7.09
C GLU A 182 19.29 17.43 -7.87
N ASP A 183 19.61 17.94 -9.06
CA ASP A 183 18.64 18.65 -9.92
C ASP A 183 17.44 17.77 -10.32
N ALA A 184 17.68 16.48 -10.58
CA ALA A 184 16.62 15.53 -10.94
C ALA A 184 15.72 15.25 -9.74
N ILE A 185 16.31 15.06 -8.56
CA ILE A 185 15.58 14.88 -7.29
C ILE A 185 14.73 16.13 -7.00
N ASP A 186 15.30 17.32 -7.12
CA ASP A 186 14.61 18.58 -6.85
C ASP A 186 13.42 18.80 -7.81
N SER A 187 13.62 18.53 -9.10
CA SER A 187 12.57 18.59 -10.11
C SER A 187 11.42 17.63 -9.77
N LEU A 188 11.77 16.41 -9.37
CA LEU A 188 10.80 15.39 -9.01
C LEU A 188 10.04 15.76 -7.71
N CYS A 189 10.74 16.25 -6.68
CA CYS A 189 10.12 16.72 -5.44
C CYS A 189 9.13 17.86 -5.69
N ARG A 190 9.49 18.82 -6.55
CA ARG A 190 8.59 19.93 -6.96
C ARG A 190 7.37 19.42 -7.71
N LYS A 191 7.55 18.50 -8.66
CA LYS A 191 6.46 17.86 -9.43
C LYS A 191 5.43 17.20 -8.50
N HIS A 192 5.90 16.51 -7.46
CA HIS A 192 5.04 15.80 -6.50
C HIS A 192 4.61 16.63 -5.28
N GLY A 193 5.18 17.83 -5.09
CA GLY A 193 4.93 18.68 -3.93
C GLY A 193 5.29 18.02 -2.59
N SER A 194 6.28 17.12 -2.60
CA SER A 194 6.68 16.29 -1.44
C SER A 194 8.19 16.31 -1.32
N TYR A 195 8.71 16.50 -0.11
CA TYR A 195 10.12 16.81 0.14
C TYR A 195 10.69 15.89 1.22
N PRO A 196 11.61 14.98 0.88
CA PRO A 196 12.17 14.05 1.85
C PRO A 196 13.19 14.74 2.77
N THR A 197 13.40 14.17 3.96
CA THR A 197 14.47 14.63 4.88
C THR A 197 15.85 14.14 4.43
N TYR A 198 15.89 12.90 3.92
CA TYR A 198 17.08 12.23 3.42
C TYR A 198 16.78 11.57 2.08
N VAL A 199 17.80 11.44 1.25
CA VAL A 199 17.73 10.72 -0.02
C VAL A 199 18.79 9.63 -0.01
N LEU A 200 18.40 8.40 -0.34
CA LEU A 200 19.27 7.24 -0.34
C LEU A 200 19.09 6.47 -1.66
N PRO A 201 20.15 5.90 -2.24
CA PRO A 201 20.01 5.07 -3.44
C PRO A 201 19.31 3.74 -3.15
N SER A 202 19.54 3.18 -1.95
CA SER A 202 18.93 1.95 -1.47
C SER A 202 18.88 1.93 0.06
N PHE A 203 17.91 1.23 0.63
CA PHE A 203 17.87 0.94 2.07
C PHE A 203 18.52 -0.42 2.32
N THR A 204 19.75 -0.43 2.83
CA THR A 204 20.51 -1.66 3.06
C THR A 204 20.91 -1.80 4.52
N CYS A 205 20.88 -3.04 5.01
CA CYS A 205 21.43 -3.42 6.30
C CYS A 205 22.51 -4.48 6.05
N SER A 206 23.66 -4.36 6.72
CA SER A 206 24.66 -5.42 6.73
C SER A 206 24.24 -6.56 7.68
N ASP A 207 24.69 -7.78 7.43
CA ASP A 207 24.43 -8.93 8.31
C ASP A 207 24.85 -8.68 9.76
N ALA A 208 25.97 -7.97 9.95
CA ALA A 208 26.45 -7.57 11.27
C ALA A 208 25.47 -6.62 11.98
N ASN A 209 24.87 -5.68 11.25
CA ASN A 209 23.90 -4.73 11.79
C ASN A 209 22.57 -5.43 12.09
N ILE A 210 22.14 -6.37 11.25
CA ILE A 210 20.94 -7.18 11.50
C ILE A 210 21.14 -8.04 12.76
N ALA A 211 22.27 -8.73 12.87
CA ALA A 211 22.59 -9.55 14.04
C ALA A 211 22.62 -8.72 15.33
N ALA A 212 23.24 -7.53 15.29
CA ALA A 212 23.26 -6.62 16.43
C ALA A 212 21.86 -6.08 16.79
N PHE A 213 21.04 -5.76 15.78
CA PHE A 213 19.66 -5.31 15.99
C PHE A 213 18.79 -6.40 16.62
N VAL A 214 18.83 -7.61 16.06
CA VAL A 214 18.11 -8.79 16.58
C VAL A 214 18.59 -9.14 17.99
N ALA A 215 19.89 -9.08 18.28
CA ALA A 215 20.41 -9.31 19.62
C ALA A 215 19.91 -8.27 20.63
N LYS A 216 19.69 -7.03 20.20
CA LYS A 216 19.26 -5.92 21.07
C LYS A 216 17.74 -5.88 21.29
N TYR A 217 16.95 -6.14 20.26
CA TYR A 217 15.49 -5.93 20.29
C TYR A 217 14.69 -7.23 20.16
N GLY A 218 15.36 -8.37 20.00
CA GLY A 218 14.74 -9.65 19.69
C GLY A 218 14.40 -9.79 18.20
N ALA A 219 14.28 -11.03 17.73
CA ALA A 219 13.61 -11.32 16.47
C ALA A 219 12.10 -11.35 16.75
N VAL A 220 11.30 -10.70 15.91
CA VAL A 220 9.85 -10.93 15.92
C VAL A 220 9.63 -12.32 15.33
N SER A 221 8.95 -13.24 16.03
CA SER A 221 8.67 -14.56 15.47
C SER A 221 7.84 -14.42 14.20
N ASP A 222 8.02 -15.34 13.26
CA ASP A 222 7.32 -15.44 11.96
C ASP A 222 5.78 -15.63 12.09
N SER A 223 5.20 -15.37 13.26
CA SER A 223 3.77 -15.52 13.57
C SER A 223 2.98 -14.22 13.44
N VAL A 224 3.54 -13.15 12.86
CA VAL A 224 2.87 -11.84 12.72
C VAL A 224 2.82 -11.35 11.26
N TYR A 225 3.13 -12.19 10.27
CA TYR A 225 2.84 -11.92 8.87
C TYR A 225 2.12 -13.10 8.21
#